data_AF-A0A7C1L2J8-F1
#
_entry.id   AF-A0A7C1L2J8-F1
#
_cell.length_a   1.000
_cell.length_b   1.000
_cell.length_c   1.000
_cell.angle_alpha   90.00
_cell.angle_beta   90.00
_cell.angle_gamma   90.00
#
_symmetry.space_group_name_H-M   'P 1'
#
loop_
_entity.id
_entity.type
_entity.pdbx_description
1 polymer ?
#
loop_
_entity_poly.entity_id
_entity_poly.type
_entity_poly.pdbx_seq_one_letter_code
_entity_poly.pdbx_strand_id
1 'polypeptide(L)'
;MMKKIITVLLVFFFSTPQIHALERPGMEFKIFQFPRTMIPRIDGRTDDWNIVGKEYTYCTDLLDGTKGGHGKTIDTTDIDVKVRVGWVKDLNRLYFLYEAYDDYWDFGIFEGGGYRND
;
A
#
# COMPACT_ATOMS: atom_id res chain seq x y z
N MET A 1 21.84 49.53 -7.18
CA MET A 1 22.32 48.13 -7.05
C MET A 1 21.46 47.31 -6.07
N MET A 2 21.16 47.81 -4.87
CA MET A 2 20.31 47.13 -3.86
C MET A 2 18.91 46.71 -4.35
N LYS A 3 18.19 47.52 -5.15
CA LYS A 3 16.85 47.15 -5.66
C LYS A 3 16.87 45.91 -6.57
N LYS A 4 17.92 45.72 -7.39
CA LYS A 4 18.05 44.54 -8.25
C LYS A 4 18.35 43.27 -7.44
N ILE A 5 19.09 43.39 -6.34
CA ILE A 5 19.40 42.28 -5.42
C ILE A 5 18.12 41.82 -4.68
N ILE A 6 17.30 42.77 -4.22
CA ILE A 6 16.02 42.46 -3.56
C ILE A 6 15.04 41.76 -4.52
N THR A 7 14.96 42.19 -5.79
CA THR A 7 14.12 41.53 -6.79
C THR A 7 14.58 40.10 -7.10
N VAL A 8 15.89 39.86 -7.19
CA VAL A 8 16.43 38.50 -7.43
C VAL A 8 16.14 37.56 -6.25
N LEU A 9 16.24 38.05 -5.01
CA LEU A 9 15.92 37.28 -3.81
C LEU A 9 14.42 36.95 -3.68
N LEU A 10 13.53 37.86 -4.09
CA LEU A 10 12.07 37.63 -4.09
C LEU A 10 11.63 36.57 -5.12
N VAL A 11 12.27 36.52 -6.29
CA VAL A 11 11.99 35.50 -7.32
C VAL A 11 12.47 34.11 -6.90
N PHE A 12 13.58 34.03 -6.15
CA PHE A 12 14.08 32.77 -5.61
C PHE A 12 13.20 32.19 -4.47
N PHE A 13 12.52 33.05 -3.71
CA PHE A 13 11.68 32.61 -2.60
C PHE A 13 10.36 31.95 -3.07
N PHE A 14 9.83 32.38 -4.22
CA PHE A 14 8.61 31.83 -4.82
C PHE A 14 8.83 30.58 -5.71
N SER A 15 10.09 30.18 -5.92
CA SER A 15 10.45 29.05 -6.79
C SER A 15 10.94 27.83 -6.02
N THR A 16 10.61 27.73 -4.72
CA THR A 16 10.83 26.48 -3.98
C THR A 16 9.82 25.43 -4.46
N PRO A 17 10.24 24.35 -5.14
CA PRO A 17 9.33 23.25 -5.43
C PRO A 17 8.74 22.73 -4.12
N GLN A 18 7.42 22.67 -4.02
CA GLN A 18 6.77 21.91 -2.96
C GLN A 18 7.21 20.46 -3.13
N ILE A 19 8.11 20.01 -2.24
CA ILE A 19 8.54 18.62 -2.18
C ILE A 19 7.36 17.80 -1.67
N HIS A 20 6.51 17.35 -2.58
CA HIS A 20 5.52 16.31 -2.32
C HIS A 20 6.25 14.96 -2.36
N ALA A 21 6.99 14.63 -1.29
CA ALA A 21 7.78 13.40 -1.23
C ALA A 21 6.94 12.13 -1.04
N LEU A 22 5.68 12.26 -0.60
CA LEU A 22 4.77 11.14 -0.37
C LEU A 22 3.75 11.06 -1.50
N GLU A 23 3.57 9.87 -2.05
CA GLU A 23 2.50 9.55 -3.00
C GLU A 23 1.11 9.86 -2.39
N ARG A 24 0.95 9.67 -1.08
CA ARG A 24 -0.26 9.98 -0.31
C ARG A 24 0.02 10.95 0.84
N PRO A 25 0.07 12.27 0.58
CA PRO A 25 0.29 13.26 1.61
C PRO A 25 -0.81 13.21 2.69
N GLY A 26 -0.41 13.17 3.97
CA GLY A 26 -1.35 13.18 5.10
C GLY A 26 -1.95 11.82 5.47
N MET A 27 -1.54 10.74 4.80
CA MET A 27 -1.96 9.38 5.13
C MET A 27 -0.84 8.61 5.83
N GLU A 28 -1.18 7.89 6.90
CA GLU A 28 -0.26 7.01 7.61
C GLU A 28 -0.75 5.56 7.53
N PHE A 29 0.13 4.67 7.06
CA PHE A 29 -0.12 3.23 7.02
C PHE A 29 0.57 2.56 8.22
N LYS A 30 -0.22 2.27 9.24
CA LYS A 30 0.18 1.44 10.38
C LYS A 30 0.50 0.01 9.95
N ILE A 31 1.57 -0.55 10.51
CA ILE A 31 1.99 -1.94 10.34
C ILE A 31 2.05 -2.58 11.73
N PHE A 32 1.44 -3.75 11.89
CA PHE A 32 1.31 -4.40 13.19
C PHE A 32 2.64 -5.07 13.62
N GLN A 33 3.09 -4.84 14.85
CA GLN A 33 4.24 -5.56 15.39
C GLN A 33 3.79 -6.83 16.11
N PHE A 34 4.03 -7.99 15.51
CA PHE A 34 3.79 -9.29 16.13
C PHE A 34 4.79 -9.57 17.27
N PRO A 35 4.35 -10.18 18.38
CA PRO A 35 5.27 -10.74 19.36
C PRO A 35 5.96 -11.98 18.80
N ARG A 36 7.21 -12.24 19.23
CA ARG A 36 8.02 -13.37 18.75
C ARG A 36 7.39 -14.76 19.01
N THR A 37 6.42 -14.85 19.92
CA THR A 37 5.68 -16.08 20.23
C THR A 37 4.44 -16.29 19.35
N MET A 38 4.07 -15.31 18.52
CA MET A 38 2.92 -15.35 17.61
C MET A 38 3.33 -14.89 16.21
N ILE A 39 4.45 -15.42 15.72
CA ILE A 39 4.90 -15.16 14.35
C ILE A 39 3.89 -15.83 13.40
N PRO A 40 3.29 -15.11 12.44
CA PRO A 40 2.35 -15.69 11.50
C PRO A 40 2.99 -16.80 10.66
N ARG A 41 2.25 -17.88 10.45
CA ARG A 41 2.66 -18.98 9.57
C ARG A 41 2.30 -18.67 8.12
N ILE A 42 3.08 -19.23 7.19
CA ILE A 42 2.81 -19.15 5.74
C ILE A 42 2.12 -20.44 5.31
N ASP A 43 0.89 -20.63 5.76
CA ASP A 43 0.09 -21.84 5.53
C ASP A 43 -1.32 -21.56 4.95
N GLY A 44 -1.59 -20.30 4.60
CA GLY A 44 -2.86 -19.86 4.03
C GLY A 44 -4.00 -19.71 5.04
N ARG A 45 -3.77 -19.97 6.34
CA ARG A 45 -4.77 -19.73 7.38
C ARG A 45 -4.60 -18.33 7.98
N THR A 46 -5.70 -17.76 8.45
CA THR A 46 -5.74 -16.37 8.92
C THR A 46 -5.84 -16.24 10.44
N ASP A 47 -5.86 -17.35 11.18
CA ASP A 47 -6.05 -17.38 12.63
C ASP A 47 -4.97 -16.62 13.40
N ASP A 48 -3.71 -16.68 12.93
CA ASP A 48 -2.59 -15.96 13.53
C ASP A 48 -2.79 -14.42 13.45
N TRP A 49 -3.64 -13.93 12.54
CA TRP A 49 -3.91 -12.51 12.33
C TRP A 49 -5.11 -11.97 13.11
N ASN A 50 -5.81 -12.80 13.89
CA ASN A 50 -6.98 -12.38 14.68
C ASN A 50 -6.65 -11.31 15.75
N ILE A 51 -5.38 -11.21 16.16
CA ILE A 51 -4.91 -10.19 17.10
C ILE A 51 -4.73 -8.81 16.45
N VAL A 52 -4.76 -8.73 15.12
CA VAL A 52 -4.51 -7.50 14.37
C VAL A 52 -5.81 -6.71 14.24
N GLY A 53 -5.82 -5.50 14.82
CA GLY A 53 -6.98 -4.60 14.80
C GLY A 53 -7.34 -4.12 13.39
N LYS A 54 -8.60 -3.70 13.21
CA LYS A 54 -9.14 -3.22 11.93
C LYS A 54 -8.41 -1.99 11.37
N GLU A 55 -7.79 -1.19 12.22
CA GLU A 55 -7.01 0.00 11.85
C GLU A 55 -5.70 -0.33 11.10
N TYR A 56 -5.32 -1.61 11.06
CA TYR A 56 -4.20 -2.11 10.27
C TYR A 56 -4.66 -2.77 8.95
N THR A 57 -5.95 -2.69 8.63
CA THR A 57 -6.53 -3.27 7.41
C THR A 57 -6.71 -2.18 6.36
N TYR A 58 -6.14 -2.39 5.19
CA TYR A 58 -6.29 -1.52 4.02
C TYR A 58 -7.09 -2.25 2.95
N CYS A 59 -8.13 -1.60 2.43
CA CYS A 59 -9.07 -2.22 1.53
C CYS A 59 -8.91 -1.70 0.09
N THR A 60 -9.73 -2.24 -0.80
CA THR A 60 -9.81 -1.89 -2.23
C THR A 60 -9.90 -0.38 -2.50
N ASP A 61 -10.55 0.39 -1.62
CA ASP A 61 -10.69 1.85 -1.73
C ASP A 61 -9.36 2.61 -1.66
N LEU A 62 -8.30 1.94 -1.18
CA LEU A 62 -6.94 2.45 -1.13
C LEU A 62 -6.06 1.91 -2.27
N LEU A 63 -6.62 1.24 -3.27
CA LEU A 63 -5.88 0.76 -4.46
C LEU A 63 -6.15 1.69 -5.66
N ASP A 64 -5.13 1.93 -6.48
CA ASP A 64 -5.18 2.95 -7.56
C ASP A 64 -5.56 2.40 -8.94
N GLY A 65 -5.63 1.08 -9.13
CA GLY A 65 -6.02 0.50 -10.42
C GLY A 65 -6.27 -1.00 -10.42
N THR A 66 -6.98 -1.43 -11.45
CA THR A 66 -7.18 -2.85 -11.82
C THR A 66 -6.59 -3.07 -13.22
N LYS A 67 -6.69 -4.30 -13.78
CA LYS A 67 -6.36 -4.58 -15.19
C LYS A 67 -7.02 -3.58 -16.17
N GLY A 68 -8.20 -3.07 -15.83
CA GLY A 68 -8.95 -2.08 -16.62
C GLY A 68 -8.40 -0.65 -16.60
N GLY A 69 -7.33 -0.38 -15.86
CA GLY A 69 -6.66 0.93 -15.76
C GLY A 69 -6.70 1.56 -14.37
N HIS A 70 -6.22 2.80 -14.27
CA HIS A 70 -6.14 3.59 -13.04
C HIS A 70 -7.36 4.50 -12.84
N GLY A 71 -7.66 4.88 -11.60
CA GLY A 71 -8.45 6.07 -11.29
C GLY A 71 -9.98 5.95 -11.40
N LYS A 72 -10.58 4.84 -10.94
CA LYS A 72 -12.03 4.68 -10.83
C LYS A 72 -12.43 4.13 -9.46
N THR A 73 -13.69 4.35 -9.06
CA THR A 73 -14.33 3.52 -8.03
C THR A 73 -14.25 2.07 -8.49
N ILE A 74 -13.56 1.23 -7.72
CA ILE A 74 -13.43 -0.20 -8.02
C ILE A 74 -14.73 -0.88 -7.62
N ASP A 75 -15.27 -1.71 -8.51
CA ASP A 75 -16.46 -2.53 -8.22
C ASP A 75 -16.07 -3.71 -7.31
N THR A 76 -16.54 -3.69 -6.07
CA THR A 76 -16.23 -4.74 -5.08
C THR A 76 -17.01 -6.04 -5.29
N THR A 77 -17.93 -6.08 -6.26
CA THR A 77 -18.57 -7.32 -6.71
C THR A 77 -17.77 -8.08 -7.76
N ASP A 78 -16.83 -7.38 -8.40
CA ASP A 78 -15.82 -7.90 -9.33
C ASP A 78 -14.54 -8.25 -8.53
N ILE A 79 -13.96 -7.28 -7.80
CA ILE A 79 -12.75 -7.49 -6.99
C ILE A 79 -12.82 -6.78 -5.62
N ASP A 80 -12.60 -7.54 -4.53
CA ASP A 80 -12.49 -6.99 -3.17
C ASP A 80 -11.27 -7.52 -2.42
N VAL A 81 -10.38 -6.61 -2.02
CA VAL A 81 -9.08 -6.89 -1.44
C VAL A 81 -8.98 -6.30 -0.05
N LYS A 82 -8.39 -7.07 0.88
CA LYS A 82 -7.97 -6.62 2.21
C LYS A 82 -6.52 -7.00 2.43
N VAL A 83 -5.73 -6.02 2.83
CA VAL A 83 -4.32 -6.20 3.13
C VAL A 83 -4.06 -5.84 4.59
N ARG A 84 -3.36 -6.73 5.29
CA ARG A 84 -2.75 -6.45 6.59
C ARG A 84 -1.26 -6.74 6.49
N VAL A 85 -0.47 -5.85 7.09
CA VAL A 85 0.99 -5.98 7.09
C VAL A 85 1.47 -6.07 8.52
N GLY A 86 2.41 -6.99 8.76
CA GLY A 86 3.02 -7.16 10.06
C GLY A 86 4.51 -7.37 9.99
N TRP A 87 5.18 -7.13 11.11
CA TRP A 87 6.60 -7.34 11.29
C TRP A 87 6.89 -7.89 12.68
N VAL A 88 8.10 -8.38 12.92
CA VAL A 88 8.51 -8.90 14.23
C VAL A 88 9.80 -8.23 14.65
N LYS A 89 9.85 -7.75 15.90
CA LYS A 89 11.03 -7.09 16.46
C LYS A 89 12.29 -7.96 16.33
N ASP A 90 13.38 -7.32 15.90
CA ASP A 90 14.70 -7.91 15.57
C ASP A 90 14.63 -9.15 14.66
N LEU A 91 13.68 -9.15 13.71
CA LEU A 91 13.69 -9.99 12.52
C LEU A 91 13.63 -9.10 11.28
N ASN A 92 14.42 -9.44 10.26
CA ASN A 92 14.36 -8.78 8.96
C ASN A 92 13.26 -9.41 8.09
N ARG A 93 12.01 -9.39 8.58
CA ARG A 93 10.85 -10.01 7.92
C ARG A 93 9.61 -9.15 8.02
N LEU A 94 8.97 -8.91 6.88
CA LEU A 94 7.60 -8.44 6.76
C LEU A 94 6.71 -9.62 6.37
N TYR A 95 5.50 -9.63 6.93
CA TYR A 95 4.45 -10.59 6.64
C TYR A 95 3.28 -9.84 6.03
N PHE A 96 2.69 -10.42 5.00
CA PHE A 96 1.52 -9.88 4.33
C PHE A 96 0.41 -10.91 4.41
N LEU A 97 -0.73 -10.51 4.96
CA LEU A 97 -1.99 -11.20 4.73
C LEU A 97 -2.72 -10.44 3.64
N TYR A 98 -2.80 -11.06 2.47
CA TYR A 98 -3.54 -10.59 1.32
C TYR A 98 -4.77 -11.50 1.17
N GLU A 99 -5.93 -10.96 1.48
CA GLU A 99 -7.22 -11.62 1.30
C GLU A 99 -7.88 -10.95 0.09
N ALA A 100 -8.25 -11.75 -0.92
CA ALA A 100 -8.91 -11.25 -2.10
C ALA A 100 -10.11 -12.13 -2.46
N TYR A 101 -11.20 -11.45 -2.81
CA TYR A 101 -12.28 -12.00 -3.60
C TYR A 101 -12.13 -11.47 -5.02
N ASP A 102 -12.39 -12.35 -5.98
CA ASP A 102 -12.47 -12.04 -7.40
C ASP A 102 -13.61 -12.90 -7.95
N ASP A 103 -14.43 -12.34 -8.85
CA ASP A 103 -15.51 -13.08 -9.50
C ASP A 103 -14.98 -14.10 -10.52
N TYR A 104 -13.73 -13.93 -10.95
CA TYR A 104 -13.03 -14.80 -11.87
C TYR A 104 -11.53 -14.89 -11.55
N TRP A 105 -10.99 -16.12 -11.61
CA TRP A 105 -9.57 -16.35 -11.39
C TRP A 105 -8.97 -17.10 -12.59
N ASP A 106 -8.04 -16.48 -13.29
CA ASP A 106 -7.28 -17.12 -14.37
C ASP A 106 -5.86 -17.51 -13.93
N PHE A 107 -5.69 -18.76 -13.49
CA PHE A 107 -4.37 -19.33 -13.19
C PHE A 107 -3.68 -19.95 -14.42
N GLY A 108 -4.23 -19.79 -15.62
CA GLY A 108 -3.70 -20.31 -16.87
C GLY A 108 -2.69 -19.39 -17.55
N ILE A 109 -2.72 -18.09 -17.25
CA ILE A 109 -1.79 -17.11 -17.81
C ILE A 109 -0.45 -17.18 -17.08
N PHE A 110 0.56 -17.70 -17.77
CA PHE A 110 1.94 -17.81 -17.30
C PHE A 110 2.84 -16.88 -18.13
N GLU A 111 2.87 -15.59 -17.78
CA GLU A 111 3.73 -14.60 -18.42
C GLU A 111 4.72 -14.02 -17.40
N GLY A 112 5.99 -13.88 -17.77
CA GLY A 112 7.01 -13.29 -16.90
C GLY A 112 7.46 -14.18 -15.73
N GLY A 113 7.10 -15.47 -15.72
CA GLY A 113 7.58 -16.45 -14.74
C GLY A 113 6.70 -16.62 -13.50
N GLY A 114 5.44 -16.17 -13.52
CA GLY A 114 4.49 -16.40 -12.44
C GLY A 114 3.04 -16.48 -12.93
N TYR A 115 2.18 -17.05 -12.07
CA TYR A 115 0.73 -16.99 -12.24
C TYR A 115 0.28 -15.54 -12.12
N ARG A 116 -0.51 -15.07 -13.08
CA ARG A 116 -1.25 -13.82 -12.92
C ARG A 116 -2.56 -14.13 -12.20
N ASN A 117 -3.01 -13.22 -11.34
CA ASN A 117 -4.44 -13.00 -11.24
C ASN A 117 -4.79 -12.01 -12.36
N ASP A 118 -6.01 -12.09 -12.90
CA ASP A 118 -6.38 -11.55 -14.20
C ASP A 118 -5.96 -10.09 -14.48
#